data_AF-A0A6G4UZ69-F1
#
_entry.id   AF-A0A6G4UZ69-F1
#
_cell.length_a   1.000
_cell.length_b   1.000
_cell.length_c   1.000
_cell.angle_alpha   90.00
_cell.angle_beta   90.00
_cell.angle_gamma   90.00
#
_symmetry.space_group_name_H-M   'P 1'
#
loop_
_entity.id
_entity.type
_entity.pdbx_description
1 polymer ?
#
loop_
_entity_poly.entity_id
_entity_poly.type
_entity_poly.pdbx_seq_one_letter_code
_entity_poly.pdbx_strand_id
1 'polypeptide(L)'
;MCEDDHGIGRRALFVTGAAAALTLGSVSFPSEAADAAADHETRTVRGTLPTGSPDFVYLPVEVPDGVREIKIAYTYEKPSVPAGTAGNALDIGIFDQRGTELGGKGFRGWSGGARTEFFIRADDATPGYIPGPVREGTWYIALGPYTVAPEGLPYEITITLTYGEQGAVVKPTYPPTRAKGRGRAWYRGDCHLHSWYSDGRRTPAEIAALARAAGLDFINTSEHNTHAAHAHWADEAGDDLLVMLGEEVTTRNGHVVALGTDPGTFIDWRYRARDNRFGKYAREIRRSGGLVVPAHPHATCIGCNWKFGFGEADVVEVWNGPYGPDDEVSLADWDGMLVASVREGRDGWEGREGRGWIPAMGNSDAHRHPDPV
;
A
#
# COMPACT_ATOMS: atom_id res chain seq x y z
N MET A 1 -10.50 -12.61 -72.08
CA MET A 1 -11.00 -13.94 -71.71
C MET A 1 -10.61 -14.08 -70.23
N CYS A 2 -11.47 -13.62 -69.32
CA CYS A 2 -12.43 -14.44 -68.55
C CYS A 2 -11.67 -15.58 -67.83
N GLU A 3 -11.70 -15.81 -66.52
CA GLU A 3 -12.57 -15.46 -65.40
C GLU A 3 -11.76 -15.83 -64.13
N ASP A 4 -11.87 -15.04 -63.07
CA ASP A 4 -12.41 -15.35 -61.74
C ASP A 4 -11.69 -16.42 -60.86
N ASP A 5 -11.40 -15.95 -59.64
CA ASP A 5 -11.88 -16.49 -58.35
C ASP A 5 -10.82 -16.81 -57.26
N HIS A 6 -11.27 -16.48 -56.04
CA HIS A 6 -10.83 -16.87 -54.71
C HIS A 6 -9.92 -15.90 -53.94
N GLY A 7 -10.62 -15.08 -53.15
CA GLY A 7 -10.05 -14.35 -52.04
C GLY A 7 -9.81 -15.21 -50.80
N ILE A 8 -9.34 -14.53 -49.75
CA ILE A 8 -9.82 -14.62 -48.36
C ILE A 8 -9.27 -13.35 -47.69
N GLY A 9 -10.13 -12.35 -47.55
CA GLY A 9 -9.84 -11.21 -46.69
C GLY A 9 -9.84 -11.68 -45.24
N ARG A 10 -8.68 -11.64 -44.58
CA ARG A 10 -8.59 -11.77 -43.13
C ARG A 10 -9.18 -10.51 -42.49
N ARG A 11 -10.51 -10.46 -42.37
CA ARG A 11 -11.17 -9.61 -41.37
C ARG A 11 -10.82 -10.20 -40.00
N ALA A 12 -9.76 -9.69 -39.41
CA ALA A 12 -9.53 -9.85 -37.99
C ALA A 12 -10.71 -9.18 -37.27
N LEU A 13 -11.58 -10.00 -36.68
CA LEU A 13 -12.49 -9.54 -35.64
C LEU A 13 -11.61 -9.05 -34.48
N PHE A 14 -11.42 -7.74 -34.38
CA PHE A 14 -11.11 -7.12 -33.11
C PHE A 14 -12.36 -7.30 -32.24
N VAL A 15 -12.36 -8.35 -31.41
CA VAL A 15 -13.23 -8.40 -30.23
C VAL A 15 -12.66 -7.36 -29.26
N THR A 16 -13.04 -6.10 -29.46
CA THR A 16 -12.97 -5.09 -28.40
C THR A 16 -13.96 -5.53 -27.34
N GLY A 17 -13.50 -6.34 -26.40
CA GLY A 17 -14.20 -6.56 -25.14
C GLY A 17 -14.28 -5.21 -24.45
N ALA A 18 -15.44 -4.57 -24.54
CA ALA A 18 -15.75 -3.43 -23.70
C ALA A 18 -15.69 -3.94 -22.25
N ALA A 19 -14.62 -3.61 -21.53
CA ALA A 19 -14.60 -3.75 -20.09
C ALA A 19 -15.67 -2.80 -19.56
N ALA A 20 -16.87 -3.34 -19.32
CA ALA A 20 -17.90 -2.62 -18.58
C ALA A 20 -17.27 -2.27 -17.23
N ALA A 21 -17.09 -0.97 -16.96
CA ALA A 21 -16.65 -0.53 -15.66
C ALA A 21 -17.65 -1.03 -14.63
N LEU A 22 -17.19 -1.87 -13.69
CA LEU A 22 -18.03 -2.39 -12.62
C LEU A 22 -18.37 -1.23 -11.68
N THR A 23 -19.52 -0.58 -11.88
CA THR A 23 -20.01 0.51 -11.03
C THR A 23 -20.95 -0.07 -9.97
N LEU A 24 -20.59 0.05 -8.70
CA LEU A 24 -21.48 -0.29 -7.59
C LEU A 24 -22.50 0.84 -7.39
N GLY A 25 -23.72 0.48 -6.97
CA GLY A 25 -24.73 1.47 -6.57
C GLY A 25 -24.30 2.22 -5.31
N SER A 26 -24.77 3.46 -5.13
CA SER A 26 -24.51 4.23 -3.92
C SER A 26 -25.34 3.72 -2.73
N VAL A 27 -24.76 3.78 -1.54
CA VAL A 27 -25.45 3.56 -0.26
C VAL A 27 -25.86 4.90 0.30
N SER A 28 -27.14 5.09 0.61
CA SER A 28 -27.64 6.32 1.22
C SER A 28 -28.25 6.05 2.59
N PHE A 29 -28.12 7.05 3.47
CA PHE A 29 -28.74 7.10 4.79
C PHE A 29 -29.76 8.25 4.78
N PRO A 30 -31.04 7.99 5.03
CA PRO A 30 -32.07 9.03 4.98
C PRO A 30 -31.83 10.07 6.08
N SER A 31 -31.77 11.35 5.70
CA SER A 31 -31.49 12.48 6.61
C SER A 31 -32.57 12.73 7.67
N GLU A 32 -33.76 12.14 7.52
CA GLU A 32 -34.90 12.33 8.42
C GLU A 32 -34.88 11.43 9.68
N ALA A 33 -33.87 10.55 9.83
CA ALA A 33 -33.76 9.67 11.00
C ALA A 33 -33.16 10.35 12.25
N ALA A 34 -32.75 11.62 12.17
CA ALA A 34 -32.35 12.40 13.34
C ALA A 34 -33.50 12.57 14.38
N ASP A 35 -34.75 12.26 14.00
CA ASP A 35 -35.92 12.24 14.90
C ASP A 35 -36.29 10.85 15.45
N ALA A 36 -35.49 9.80 15.23
CA ALA A 36 -35.85 8.42 15.58
C ALA A 36 -34.87 7.73 16.53
N ALA A 37 -34.74 8.20 17.78
CA ALA A 37 -34.28 7.47 18.99
C ALA A 37 -32.96 6.65 18.98
N ALA A 38 -32.30 6.44 17.85
CA ALA A 38 -31.09 5.65 17.68
C ALA A 38 -29.92 6.59 17.34
N ASP A 39 -28.83 6.47 18.08
CA ASP A 39 -27.59 7.25 17.89
C ASP A 39 -26.72 6.70 16.75
N HIS A 40 -27.18 5.67 16.04
CA HIS A 40 -26.48 5.04 14.93
C HIS A 40 -27.45 4.45 13.90
N GLU A 41 -27.00 4.38 12.65
CA GLU A 41 -27.66 3.67 11.56
C GLU A 41 -26.74 2.63 10.95
N THR A 42 -27.29 1.50 10.50
CA THR A 42 -26.53 0.42 9.85
C THR A 42 -27.17 0.01 8.53
N ARG A 43 -26.34 -0.19 7.50
CA ARG A 43 -26.72 -0.70 6.17
C ARG A 43 -25.80 -1.84 5.78
N THR A 44 -26.36 -2.87 5.17
CA THR A 44 -25.58 -4.00 4.63
C THR A 44 -25.74 -4.06 3.12
N VAL A 45 -24.62 -4.14 2.41
CA VAL A 45 -24.55 -4.31 0.96
C VAL A 45 -23.97 -5.68 0.65
N ARG A 46 -24.56 -6.37 -0.32
CA ARG A 46 -24.08 -7.65 -0.83
C ARG A 46 -23.81 -7.53 -2.32
N GLY A 47 -22.80 -8.22 -2.81
CA GLY A 47 -22.48 -8.27 -4.23
C GLY A 47 -21.55 -9.43 -4.56
N THR A 48 -21.25 -9.58 -5.85
CA THR A 48 -20.28 -10.58 -6.33
C THR A 48 -19.34 -9.89 -7.32
N LEU A 49 -18.03 -9.99 -7.08
CA LEU A 49 -17.01 -9.56 -8.03
C LEU A 49 -16.67 -10.73 -8.96
N PRO A 50 -16.90 -10.63 -10.29
CA PRO A 50 -16.56 -11.70 -11.22
C PRO A 50 -15.05 -11.82 -11.43
N THR A 51 -14.61 -12.98 -11.92
CA THR A 51 -13.22 -13.19 -12.38
C THR A 51 -12.85 -12.14 -13.42
N GLY A 52 -11.67 -11.52 -13.28
CA GLY A 52 -11.24 -10.41 -14.14
C GLY A 52 -11.80 -9.05 -13.75
N SER A 53 -12.38 -8.91 -12.55
CA SER A 53 -12.75 -7.62 -11.98
C SER A 53 -11.58 -6.63 -11.98
N PRO A 54 -11.85 -5.31 -12.04
CA PRO A 54 -10.83 -4.29 -11.87
C PRO A 54 -10.07 -4.46 -10.54
N ASP A 55 -8.82 -3.99 -10.51
CA ASP A 55 -7.97 -4.06 -9.30
C ASP A 55 -8.57 -3.38 -8.08
N PHE A 56 -9.40 -2.35 -8.33
CA PHE A 56 -10.11 -1.59 -7.31
C PHE A 56 -11.53 -1.29 -7.81
N VAL A 57 -12.51 -1.60 -6.96
CA VAL A 57 -13.93 -1.30 -7.15
C VAL A 57 -14.37 -0.44 -5.98
N TYR A 58 -15.10 0.64 -6.24
CA TYR A 58 -15.50 1.58 -5.20
C TYR A 58 -16.99 1.48 -4.92
N LEU A 59 -17.35 1.37 -3.65
CA LEU A 59 -18.71 1.46 -3.14
C LEU A 59 -18.93 2.88 -2.58
N PRO A 60 -19.69 3.75 -3.27
CA PRO A 60 -20.00 5.09 -2.76
C PRO A 60 -20.96 5.00 -1.57
N VAL A 61 -20.70 5.79 -0.54
CA VAL A 61 -21.50 5.91 0.67
C VAL A 61 -21.80 7.39 0.91
N GLU A 62 -23.07 7.78 0.84
CA GLU A 62 -23.50 9.12 1.19
C GLU A 62 -23.50 9.26 2.71
N VAL A 63 -22.52 9.98 3.24
CA VAL A 63 -22.38 10.28 4.66
C VAL A 63 -23.11 11.60 4.93
N PRO A 64 -24.19 11.61 5.72
CA PRO A 64 -24.88 12.84 6.10
C PRO A 64 -24.05 13.66 7.10
N ASP A 65 -24.51 14.89 7.35
CA ASP A 65 -23.97 15.71 8.44
C ASP A 65 -24.20 15.07 9.83
N GLY A 66 -23.40 15.45 10.81
CA GLY A 66 -23.55 15.02 12.20
C GLY A 66 -23.05 13.60 12.50
N VAL A 67 -22.33 12.96 11.58
CA VAL A 67 -21.66 11.67 11.85
C VAL A 67 -20.36 11.91 12.63
N ARG A 68 -20.18 11.18 13.74
CA ARG A 68 -18.95 11.20 14.55
C ARG A 68 -18.04 9.99 14.30
N GLU A 69 -18.59 8.89 13.80
CA GLU A 69 -17.85 7.65 13.50
C GLU A 69 -18.42 6.95 12.27
N ILE A 70 -17.53 6.51 11.38
CA ILE A 70 -17.84 5.52 10.34
C ILE A 70 -17.18 4.22 10.74
N LYS A 71 -17.97 3.14 10.90
CA LYS A 71 -17.47 1.78 11.11
C LYS A 71 -17.87 0.90 9.94
N ILE A 72 -16.90 0.17 9.39
CA ILE A 72 -17.08 -0.76 8.28
C ILE A 72 -16.65 -2.15 8.72
N ALA A 73 -17.47 -3.16 8.44
CA ALA A 73 -17.10 -4.57 8.54
C ALA A 73 -17.38 -5.26 7.21
N TYR A 74 -16.59 -6.26 6.84
CA TYR A 74 -16.84 -7.02 5.62
C TYR A 74 -16.52 -8.50 5.78
N THR A 75 -17.22 -9.31 4.99
CA THR A 75 -16.96 -10.72 4.82
C THR A 75 -17.02 -11.07 3.34
N TYR A 76 -16.38 -12.17 2.95
CA TYR A 76 -16.45 -12.69 1.60
C TYR A 76 -16.25 -14.20 1.61
N GLU A 77 -16.79 -14.87 0.59
CA GLU A 77 -16.71 -16.32 0.49
C GLU A 77 -15.31 -16.78 0.08
N LYS A 78 -14.83 -17.84 0.73
CA LYS A 78 -13.55 -18.49 0.47
C LYS A 78 -13.80 -19.95 0.06
N PRO A 79 -14.29 -20.20 -1.17
CA PRO A 79 -14.58 -21.56 -1.62
C PRO A 79 -13.31 -22.40 -1.68
N SER A 80 -13.47 -23.72 -1.50
CA SER A 80 -12.38 -24.66 -1.78
C SER A 80 -12.14 -24.70 -3.30
N VAL A 81 -10.90 -24.43 -3.73
CA VAL A 81 -10.50 -24.46 -5.14
C VAL A 81 -9.52 -25.60 -5.41
N PRO A 82 -9.43 -26.11 -6.66
CA PRO A 82 -8.44 -27.11 -7.03
C PRO A 82 -7.00 -26.64 -6.74
N ALA A 83 -6.08 -27.59 -6.51
CA ALA A 83 -4.67 -27.27 -6.32
C ALA A 83 -4.10 -26.50 -7.52
N GLY A 84 -3.40 -25.39 -7.23
CA GLY A 84 -2.87 -24.48 -8.26
C GLY A 84 -3.82 -23.37 -8.70
N THR A 85 -5.09 -23.39 -8.27
CA THR A 85 -6.04 -22.30 -8.50
C THR A 85 -6.00 -21.33 -7.32
N ALA A 86 -5.99 -20.03 -7.61
CA ALA A 86 -6.10 -19.01 -6.57
C ALA A 86 -7.53 -18.97 -5.99
N GLY A 87 -7.64 -18.98 -4.67
CA GLY A 87 -8.91 -18.73 -3.98
C GLY A 87 -9.28 -17.25 -3.98
N ASN A 88 -10.33 -16.89 -3.25
CA ASN A 88 -10.72 -15.50 -3.06
C ASN A 88 -9.84 -14.80 -2.01
N ALA A 89 -9.37 -13.60 -2.34
CA ALA A 89 -8.79 -12.66 -1.41
C ALA A 89 -9.29 -11.26 -1.76
N LEU A 90 -9.87 -10.57 -0.78
CA LEU A 90 -10.46 -9.24 -0.95
C LEU A 90 -9.81 -8.30 0.06
N ASP A 91 -9.11 -7.30 -0.47
CA ASP A 91 -8.58 -6.19 0.30
C ASP A 91 -9.66 -5.12 0.51
N ILE A 92 -9.53 -4.34 1.58
CA ILE A 92 -10.43 -3.22 1.84
C ILE A 92 -9.68 -1.96 2.31
N GLY A 93 -10.21 -0.80 1.93
CA GLY A 93 -9.82 0.51 2.45
C GLY A 93 -10.91 1.53 2.24
N ILE A 94 -10.59 2.80 2.46
CA ILE A 94 -11.59 3.87 2.32
C ILE A 94 -10.98 5.20 1.89
N PHE A 95 -11.71 5.92 1.06
CA PHE A 95 -11.46 7.31 0.69
C PHE A 95 -12.63 8.17 1.15
N ASP A 96 -12.36 9.40 1.57
CA ASP A 96 -13.39 10.34 2.01
C ASP A 96 -14.02 11.14 0.86
N GLN A 97 -14.83 12.14 1.22
CA GLN A 97 -15.53 13.04 0.30
C GLN A 97 -14.62 13.86 -0.63
N ARG A 98 -13.29 13.81 -0.47
CA ARG A 98 -12.32 14.39 -1.40
C ARG A 98 -12.01 13.48 -2.58
N GLY A 99 -12.62 12.29 -2.63
CA GLY A 99 -12.66 11.42 -3.80
C GLY A 99 -11.49 10.44 -3.92
N THR A 100 -11.53 9.66 -5.00
CA THR A 100 -10.63 8.51 -5.24
C THR A 100 -9.55 8.79 -6.29
N GLU A 101 -9.32 10.06 -6.67
CA GLU A 101 -8.29 10.43 -7.63
C GLU A 101 -6.92 9.88 -7.22
N LEU A 102 -6.11 9.48 -8.21
CA LEU A 102 -4.82 8.84 -7.99
C LEU A 102 -3.75 9.82 -7.49
N GLY A 103 -3.23 9.59 -6.28
CA GLY A 103 -2.43 10.56 -5.53
C GLY A 103 -3.25 11.73 -4.99
N GLY A 104 -4.59 11.58 -4.96
CA GLY A 104 -5.50 12.58 -4.42
C GLY A 104 -5.48 12.61 -2.89
N LYS A 105 -6.17 13.60 -2.32
CA LYS A 105 -6.20 13.84 -0.86
C LYS A 105 -7.20 12.98 -0.11
N GLY A 106 -8.01 12.18 -0.80
CA GLY A 106 -9.12 11.46 -0.19
C GLY A 106 -8.74 10.22 0.59
N PHE A 107 -7.50 9.73 0.52
CA PHE A 107 -7.09 8.52 1.24
C PHE A 107 -7.30 8.63 2.75
N ARG A 108 -7.89 7.59 3.36
CA ARG A 108 -8.14 7.51 4.80
C ARG A 108 -7.66 6.22 5.46
N GLY A 109 -7.14 5.27 4.69
CA GLY A 109 -6.58 4.05 5.23
C GLY A 109 -6.78 2.84 4.33
N TRP A 110 -5.98 1.82 4.60
CA TRP A 110 -5.94 0.57 3.87
C TRP A 110 -5.69 -0.56 4.86
N SER A 111 -6.53 -1.59 4.84
CA SER A 111 -6.30 -2.82 5.60
C SER A 111 -5.50 -3.86 4.80
N GLY A 112 -5.48 -3.75 3.47
CA GLY A 112 -5.23 -4.93 2.64
C GLY A 112 -6.21 -6.04 3.06
N GLY A 113 -5.69 -7.24 3.31
CA GLY A 113 -6.42 -8.35 3.92
C GLY A 113 -6.16 -8.53 5.42
N ALA A 114 -5.51 -7.58 6.11
CA ALA A 114 -5.08 -7.74 7.50
C ALA A 114 -6.23 -7.64 8.52
N ARG A 115 -7.36 -7.03 8.14
CA ARG A 115 -8.49 -6.75 9.03
C ARG A 115 -9.80 -7.19 8.40
N THR A 116 -10.80 -7.46 9.24
CA THR A 116 -12.18 -7.75 8.83
C THR A 116 -13.14 -6.60 9.13
N GLU A 117 -12.72 -5.63 9.94
CA GLU A 117 -13.45 -4.40 10.24
C GLU A 117 -12.49 -3.26 10.57
N PHE A 118 -12.97 -2.03 10.42
CA PHE A 118 -12.28 -0.81 10.81
C PHE A 118 -13.27 0.30 11.16
N PHE A 119 -12.82 1.30 11.91
CA PHE A 119 -13.55 2.53 12.17
C PHE A 119 -12.65 3.76 12.00
N ILE A 120 -13.28 4.90 11.73
CA ILE A 120 -12.65 6.23 11.69
C ILE A 120 -13.48 7.21 12.51
N ARG A 121 -12.82 7.91 13.43
CA ARG A 121 -13.33 9.08 14.16
C ARG A 121 -12.35 10.24 14.06
N ALA A 122 -12.78 11.39 14.58
CA ALA A 122 -11.95 12.58 14.69
C ALA A 122 -10.70 12.39 15.56
N ASP A 123 -10.83 11.62 16.65
CA ASP A 123 -9.82 11.44 17.69
C ASP A 123 -9.03 10.14 17.56
N ASP A 124 -9.60 9.12 16.91
CA ASP A 124 -9.04 7.77 16.85
C ASP A 124 -9.47 7.02 15.58
N ALA A 125 -8.71 6.00 15.21
CA ALA A 125 -9.03 5.12 14.10
C ALA A 125 -8.40 3.74 14.31
N THR A 126 -8.96 2.73 13.64
CA THR A 126 -8.32 1.41 13.60
C THR A 126 -6.90 1.51 13.00
N PRO A 127 -5.88 0.80 13.53
CA PRO A 127 -4.53 0.91 12.98
C PRO A 127 -4.50 0.57 11.48
N GLY A 128 -3.79 1.38 10.69
CA GLY A 128 -3.84 1.37 9.22
C GLY A 128 -4.77 2.42 8.63
N TYR A 129 -5.59 3.06 9.46
CA TYR A 129 -6.46 4.17 9.10
C TYR A 129 -6.04 5.47 9.79
N ILE A 130 -6.29 6.58 9.11
CA ILE A 130 -5.89 7.91 9.53
C ILE A 130 -7.07 8.52 10.30
N PRO A 131 -6.92 8.90 11.59
CA PRO A 131 -7.97 9.60 12.31
C PRO A 131 -8.25 10.99 11.71
N GLY A 132 -9.39 11.56 12.04
CA GLY A 132 -9.80 12.88 11.60
C GLY A 132 -11.31 12.99 11.34
N PRO A 133 -11.83 14.23 11.22
CA PRO A 133 -13.26 14.51 11.16
C PRO A 133 -13.98 13.69 10.11
N VAL A 134 -15.12 13.12 10.47
CA VAL A 134 -16.04 12.50 9.51
C VAL A 134 -16.90 13.60 8.90
N ARG A 135 -16.57 14.01 7.68
CA ARG A 135 -17.29 15.11 7.02
C ARG A 135 -18.42 14.56 6.15
N GLU A 136 -19.49 15.33 6.05
CA GLU A 136 -20.57 15.07 5.10
C GLU A 136 -20.05 14.94 3.66
N GLY A 137 -20.76 14.16 2.85
CA GLY A 137 -20.49 13.94 1.43
C GLY A 137 -20.29 12.47 1.08
N THR A 138 -19.91 12.22 -0.17
CA THR A 138 -19.76 10.86 -0.69
C THR A 138 -18.40 10.27 -0.33
N TRP A 139 -18.37 9.31 0.59
CA TRP A 139 -17.19 8.49 0.88
C TRP A 139 -17.15 7.28 -0.04
N TYR A 140 -15.99 6.64 -0.18
CA TYR A 140 -15.78 5.51 -1.08
C TYR A 140 -15.07 4.38 -0.35
N ILE A 141 -15.79 3.29 -0.06
CA ILE A 141 -15.17 2.05 0.38
C ILE A 141 -14.49 1.42 -0.83
N ALA A 142 -13.17 1.25 -0.75
CA ALA A 142 -12.36 0.68 -1.81
C ALA A 142 -12.21 -0.83 -1.59
N LEU A 143 -12.71 -1.61 -2.54
CA LEU A 143 -12.59 -3.06 -2.59
C LEU A 143 -11.48 -3.43 -3.57
N GLY A 144 -10.44 -4.10 -3.07
CA GLY A 144 -9.33 -4.58 -3.89
C GLY A 144 -9.40 -6.09 -4.05
N PRO A 145 -10.09 -6.66 -5.06
CA PRO A 145 -10.06 -8.11 -5.30
C PRO A 145 -8.64 -8.55 -5.67
N TYR A 146 -7.92 -9.04 -4.66
CA TYR A 146 -6.52 -9.45 -4.76
C TYR A 146 -6.40 -10.71 -5.63
N THR A 147 -7.26 -11.70 -5.37
CA THR A 147 -7.51 -12.86 -6.21
C THR A 147 -9.01 -13.18 -6.23
N VAL A 148 -9.51 -13.65 -7.37
CA VAL A 148 -10.91 -14.05 -7.56
C VAL A 148 -10.92 -15.48 -8.09
N ALA A 149 -11.61 -16.37 -7.37
CA ALA A 149 -11.84 -17.75 -7.78
C ALA A 149 -12.72 -17.79 -9.04
N PRO A 150 -12.67 -18.86 -9.85
CA PRO A 150 -13.46 -18.98 -11.09
C PRO A 150 -14.96 -18.73 -10.91
N GLU A 151 -15.51 -19.11 -9.76
CA GLU A 151 -16.92 -18.95 -9.38
C GLU A 151 -17.29 -17.51 -9.00
N GLY A 152 -16.30 -16.61 -8.89
CA GLY A 152 -16.45 -15.24 -8.43
C GLY A 152 -16.19 -15.06 -6.92
N LEU A 153 -16.25 -13.81 -6.48
CA LEU A 153 -16.05 -13.40 -5.10
C LEU A 153 -17.32 -12.73 -4.56
N PRO A 154 -18.25 -13.51 -3.99
CA PRO A 154 -19.36 -12.99 -3.20
C PRO A 154 -18.84 -12.29 -1.94
N TYR A 155 -19.35 -11.10 -1.66
CA TYR A 155 -18.99 -10.30 -0.49
C TYR A 155 -20.23 -9.69 0.18
N GLU A 156 -20.05 -9.34 1.45
CA GLU A 156 -20.99 -8.59 2.27
C GLU A 156 -20.23 -7.49 3.01
N ILE A 157 -20.75 -6.26 2.98
CA ILE A 157 -20.19 -5.11 3.68
C ILE A 157 -21.28 -4.52 4.56
N THR A 158 -20.99 -4.36 5.84
CA THR A 158 -21.83 -3.68 6.81
C THR A 158 -21.22 -2.32 7.14
N ILE A 159 -22.01 -1.27 6.95
CA ILE A 159 -21.66 0.13 7.15
C ILE A 159 -22.49 0.63 8.32
N THR A 160 -21.84 1.06 9.39
CA THR A 160 -22.47 1.68 10.55
C THR A 160 -22.00 3.12 10.67
N LEU A 161 -22.94 4.05 10.68
CA LEU A 161 -22.70 5.46 10.96
C LEU A 161 -23.22 5.76 12.36
N THR A 162 -22.36 6.30 13.21
CA THR A 162 -22.75 6.77 14.54
C THR A 162 -22.81 8.29 14.53
N TYR A 163 -23.94 8.84 14.98
CA TYR A 163 -24.21 10.27 15.01
C TYR A 163 -23.80 10.92 16.34
N GLY A 164 -23.58 12.23 16.31
CA GLY A 164 -23.32 13.05 17.49
C GLY A 164 -22.15 14.02 17.31
N GLU A 165 -21.74 14.64 18.41
CA GLU A 165 -20.59 15.53 18.42
C GLU A 165 -19.30 14.77 18.08
N GLN A 166 -18.45 15.39 17.28
CA GLN A 166 -17.14 14.83 16.93
C GLN A 166 -16.15 14.96 18.08
N GLY A 167 -15.28 13.97 18.23
CA GLY A 167 -14.14 14.05 19.13
C GLY A 167 -13.15 15.15 18.73
N ALA A 168 -12.26 15.51 19.66
CA ALA A 168 -11.20 16.47 19.38
C ALA A 168 -10.16 15.85 18.44
N VAL A 169 -9.79 16.57 17.37
CA VAL A 169 -8.76 16.11 16.44
C VAL A 169 -7.41 16.06 17.14
N VAL A 170 -6.78 14.89 17.15
CA VAL A 170 -5.43 14.71 17.68
C VAL A 170 -4.43 15.26 16.67
N LYS A 171 -3.62 16.24 17.10
CA LYS A 171 -2.51 16.73 16.27
C LYS A 171 -1.36 15.71 16.34
N PRO A 172 -0.91 15.15 15.21
CA PRO A 172 0.16 14.17 15.21
C PRO A 172 1.48 14.82 15.63
N THR A 173 2.27 14.05 16.39
CA THR A 173 3.68 14.32 16.66
C THR A 173 4.50 13.28 15.91
N TYR A 174 5.67 13.64 15.39
CA TYR A 174 6.47 12.76 14.56
C TYR A 174 7.88 12.57 15.17
N PRO A 175 8.56 11.46 14.85
CA PRO A 175 9.93 11.23 15.29
C PRO A 175 10.88 12.40 14.96
N PRO A 176 11.90 12.63 15.80
CA PRO A 176 12.98 13.55 15.47
C PRO A 176 13.68 13.14 14.16
N THR A 177 14.09 14.12 13.36
CA THR A 177 14.80 13.86 12.09
C THR A 177 16.28 13.51 12.27
N ARG A 178 16.76 13.42 13.52
CA ARG A 178 18.15 13.15 13.90
C ARG A 178 18.18 12.38 15.22
N ALA A 179 19.11 11.45 15.32
CA ALA A 179 19.49 10.79 16.57
C ALA A 179 20.97 11.05 16.87
N LYS A 180 21.44 10.63 18.05
CA LYS A 180 22.85 10.78 18.44
C LYS A 180 23.74 9.92 17.54
N GLY A 181 24.53 10.57 16.68
CA GLY A 181 25.48 9.91 15.79
C GLY A 181 26.89 9.77 16.37
N ARG A 182 27.70 8.95 15.69
CA ARG A 182 29.15 8.77 15.91
C ARG A 182 30.01 9.47 14.86
N GLY A 183 29.43 10.38 14.08
CA GLY A 183 30.08 11.02 12.94
C GLY A 183 30.20 10.09 11.73
N ARG A 184 31.30 10.18 10.97
CA ARG A 184 31.61 9.27 9.86
C ARG A 184 31.95 7.89 10.40
N ALA A 185 30.98 6.99 10.36
CA ALA A 185 31.07 5.63 10.87
C ALA A 185 30.17 4.70 10.05
N TRP A 186 30.31 3.40 10.28
CA TRP A 186 29.34 2.41 9.81
C TRP A 186 28.12 2.43 10.74
N TYR A 187 26.94 2.52 10.14
CA TYR A 187 25.66 2.43 10.82
C TYR A 187 24.92 1.20 10.34
N ARG A 188 24.19 0.55 11.23
CA ARG A 188 23.34 -0.60 10.93
C ARG A 188 21.89 -0.17 11.03
N GLY A 189 21.07 -0.61 10.10
CA GLY A 189 19.64 -0.36 10.19
C GLY A 189 18.85 -1.36 9.37
N ASP A 190 17.57 -1.36 9.66
CA ASP A 190 16.57 -2.19 9.00
C ASP A 190 15.47 -1.28 8.45
N CYS A 191 15.33 -1.22 7.14
CA CYS A 191 14.45 -0.27 6.48
C CYS A 191 13.13 -0.85 5.99
N HIS A 192 12.93 -2.15 6.17
CA HIS A 192 11.75 -2.85 5.70
C HIS A 192 11.24 -3.76 6.82
N LEU A 193 10.20 -3.29 7.52
CA LEU A 193 9.56 -3.99 8.63
C LEU A 193 8.11 -3.51 8.81
N HIS A 194 7.27 -4.36 9.37
CA HIS A 194 5.83 -4.10 9.48
C HIS A 194 5.34 -4.21 10.90
N SER A 195 4.59 -3.20 11.34
CA SER A 195 3.88 -3.24 12.61
C SER A 195 2.44 -3.69 12.40
N TRP A 196 1.67 -3.69 13.49
CA TRP A 196 0.24 -3.92 13.44
C TRP A 196 -0.56 -2.83 12.70
N TYR A 197 0.08 -1.79 12.13
CA TYR A 197 -0.60 -0.77 11.34
C TYR A 197 -0.85 -1.24 9.89
N SER A 198 -0.13 -2.24 9.39
CA SER A 198 -0.49 -3.03 8.21
C SER A 198 -0.84 -4.47 8.62
N ASP A 199 -0.01 -5.43 8.25
CA ASP A 199 -0.19 -6.86 8.41
C ASP A 199 0.82 -7.51 9.36
N GLY A 200 1.69 -6.71 9.98
CA GLY A 200 2.51 -7.13 11.10
C GLY A 200 1.69 -7.45 12.36
N ARG A 201 2.37 -7.94 13.39
CA ARG A 201 1.78 -8.39 14.67
C ARG A 201 2.45 -7.77 15.89
N ARG A 202 3.47 -6.95 15.69
CA ARG A 202 4.18 -6.23 16.74
C ARG A 202 3.73 -4.77 16.78
N THR A 203 3.73 -4.21 17.98
CA THR A 203 3.56 -2.77 18.20
C THR A 203 4.83 -2.02 17.81
N PRO A 204 4.76 -0.70 17.51
CA PRO A 204 5.95 0.14 17.34
C PRO A 204 6.97 0.00 18.49
N ALA A 205 6.49 -0.04 19.74
CA ALA A 205 7.33 -0.21 20.92
C ALA A 205 8.09 -1.54 20.94
N GLU A 206 7.43 -2.65 20.60
CA GLU A 206 8.09 -3.95 20.52
C GLU A 206 9.16 -3.99 19.42
N ILE A 207 8.88 -3.39 18.26
CA ILE A 207 9.84 -3.30 17.15
C ILE A 207 11.03 -2.44 17.56
N ALA A 208 10.80 -1.27 18.18
CA ALA A 208 11.88 -0.39 18.63
C ALA A 208 12.74 -1.05 19.72
N ALA A 209 12.15 -1.84 20.61
CA ALA A 209 12.88 -2.63 21.59
C ALA A 209 13.75 -3.72 20.93
N LEU A 210 13.22 -4.41 19.92
CA LEU A 210 13.95 -5.43 19.17
C LEU A 210 15.09 -4.82 18.34
N ALA A 211 14.86 -3.69 17.67
CA ALA A 211 15.88 -2.95 16.94
C ALA A 211 17.05 -2.55 17.85
N ARG A 212 16.75 -2.04 19.05
CA ARG A 212 17.78 -1.75 20.07
C ARG A 212 18.51 -3.01 20.55
N ALA A 213 17.78 -4.11 20.78
CA ALA A 213 18.39 -5.37 21.18
C ALA A 213 19.30 -5.97 20.10
N ALA A 214 18.98 -5.76 18.83
CA ALA A 214 19.81 -6.11 17.67
C ALA A 214 20.99 -5.14 17.44
N GLY A 215 21.03 -4.01 18.15
CA GLY A 215 22.07 -3.00 18.01
C GLY A 215 21.96 -2.21 16.71
N LEU A 216 20.74 -2.02 16.19
CA LEU A 216 20.47 -1.13 15.07
C LEU A 216 20.61 0.33 15.51
N ASP A 217 21.21 1.14 14.65
CA ASP A 217 21.33 2.58 14.82
C ASP A 217 20.10 3.33 14.24
N PHE A 218 19.40 2.71 13.28
CA PHE A 218 18.21 3.28 12.67
C PHE A 218 17.24 2.20 12.16
N ILE A 219 15.97 2.58 12.01
CA ILE A 219 14.95 1.82 11.28
C ILE A 219 14.17 2.74 10.35
N ASN A 220 13.45 2.17 9.37
CA ASN A 220 12.44 2.88 8.59
C ASN A 220 11.08 2.19 8.75
N THR A 221 10.00 2.97 8.90
CA THR A 221 8.64 2.44 8.85
C THR A 221 8.29 2.07 7.41
N SER A 222 7.61 0.94 7.19
CA SER A 222 7.27 0.52 5.83
C SER A 222 5.91 -0.16 5.73
N GLU A 223 4.93 0.28 6.52
CA GLU A 223 3.57 -0.29 6.47
C GLU A 223 3.00 -0.29 5.04
N HIS A 224 2.28 -1.36 4.69
CA HIS A 224 1.71 -1.48 3.35
C HIS A 224 0.66 -0.41 3.03
N ASN A 225 0.96 0.46 2.07
CA ASN A 225 0.06 1.46 1.48
C ASN A 225 -0.64 2.38 2.49
N THR A 226 0.00 2.67 3.63
CA THR A 226 -0.56 3.57 4.63
C THR A 226 0.52 4.24 5.47
N HIS A 227 0.38 5.55 5.65
CA HIS A 227 1.23 6.33 6.55
C HIS A 227 0.66 6.43 7.98
N ALA A 228 -0.37 5.64 8.32
CA ALA A 228 -1.10 5.76 9.59
C ALA A 228 -0.20 5.57 10.82
N ALA A 229 0.87 4.79 10.70
CA ALA A 229 1.80 4.54 11.80
C ALA A 229 2.71 5.74 12.13
N HIS A 230 2.92 6.68 11.20
CA HIS A 230 4.02 7.66 11.29
C HIS A 230 4.06 8.43 12.62
N ALA A 231 2.90 8.81 13.15
CA ALA A 231 2.81 9.57 14.39
C ALA A 231 3.11 8.73 15.65
N HIS A 232 2.93 7.42 15.57
CA HIS A 232 3.06 6.50 16.70
C HIS A 232 4.50 6.07 16.97
N TRP A 233 5.44 6.48 16.11
CA TRP A 233 6.86 6.23 16.29
C TRP A 233 7.58 7.34 17.07
N ALA A 234 6.91 8.47 17.32
CA ALA A 234 7.54 9.65 17.94
C ALA A 234 8.15 9.34 19.31
N ASP A 235 7.42 8.59 20.14
CA ASP A 235 7.86 8.20 21.48
C ASP A 235 8.90 7.07 21.46
N GLU A 236 9.03 6.36 20.33
CA GLU A 236 9.88 5.17 20.21
C GLU A 236 11.32 5.47 19.76
N ALA A 237 11.54 6.61 19.10
CA ALA A 237 12.86 7.00 18.62
C ALA A 237 13.85 7.25 19.78
N GLY A 238 13.41 7.94 20.83
CA GLY A 238 14.30 8.37 21.92
C GLY A 238 15.49 9.19 21.42
N ASP A 239 16.63 9.12 22.13
CA ASP A 239 17.88 9.80 21.74
C ASP A 239 18.86 8.88 20.98
N ASP A 240 18.57 7.57 20.94
CA ASP A 240 19.49 6.50 20.58
C ASP A 240 19.14 5.75 19.28
N LEU A 241 17.87 5.79 18.85
CA LEU A 241 17.41 5.14 17.62
C LEU A 241 16.84 6.17 16.64
N LEU A 242 17.40 6.26 15.44
CA LEU A 242 16.79 7.06 14.38
C LEU A 242 15.62 6.29 13.75
N VAL A 243 14.40 6.83 13.85
CA VAL A 243 13.23 6.26 13.16
C VAL A 243 12.91 7.12 11.94
N MET A 244 13.26 6.62 10.76
CA MET A 244 12.86 7.20 9.48
C MET A 244 11.42 6.78 9.16
N LEU A 245 10.70 7.65 8.45
CA LEU A 245 9.32 7.40 8.08
C LEU A 245 9.22 6.98 6.61
N GLY A 246 8.26 6.14 6.32
CA GLY A 246 8.06 5.58 4.99
C GLY A 246 6.89 4.62 4.95
N GLU A 247 6.64 4.09 3.77
CA GLU A 247 5.65 3.05 3.52
C GLU A 247 6.18 2.10 2.44
N GLU A 248 5.71 0.86 2.46
CA GLU A 248 5.88 -0.04 1.33
C GLU A 248 4.66 0.09 0.41
N VAL A 249 4.90 0.59 -0.79
CA VAL A 249 3.88 0.75 -1.82
C VAL A 249 3.73 -0.58 -2.55
N THR A 250 2.68 -1.33 -2.22
CA THR A 250 2.45 -2.70 -2.70
C THR A 250 1.51 -2.72 -3.90
N THR A 251 2.08 -2.58 -5.09
CA THR A 251 1.31 -2.64 -6.34
C THR A 251 0.98 -4.08 -6.74
N ARG A 252 0.23 -4.28 -7.83
CA ARG A 252 0.03 -5.62 -8.41
C ARG A 252 1.23 -6.12 -9.25
N ASN A 253 2.30 -5.34 -9.39
CA ASN A 253 3.43 -5.57 -10.31
C ASN A 253 4.80 -5.25 -9.70
N GLY A 254 4.93 -5.35 -8.37
CA GLY A 254 6.15 -5.02 -7.64
C GLY A 254 5.86 -4.15 -6.43
N HIS A 255 6.70 -4.28 -5.42
CA HIS A 255 6.66 -3.45 -4.22
C HIS A 255 7.83 -2.47 -4.21
N VAL A 256 7.64 -1.30 -3.60
CA VAL A 256 8.69 -0.30 -3.43
C VAL A 256 8.62 0.30 -2.03
N VAL A 257 9.72 0.28 -1.29
CA VAL A 257 9.84 1.03 -0.04
C VAL A 257 10.11 2.48 -0.39
N ALA A 258 9.18 3.36 -0.02
CA ALA A 258 9.36 4.80 -0.02
C ALA A 258 10.10 5.20 1.27
N LEU A 259 11.42 5.08 1.25
CA LEU A 259 12.28 5.16 2.44
C LEU A 259 12.55 6.62 2.83
N GLY A 260 12.29 7.00 4.08
CA GLY A 260 12.68 8.32 4.61
C GLY A 260 11.86 9.49 4.07
N THR A 261 10.57 9.29 3.82
CA THR A 261 9.64 10.33 3.36
C THR A 261 9.21 11.29 4.49
N ASP A 262 8.78 12.48 4.10
CA ASP A 262 8.13 13.43 5.00
C ASP A 262 6.90 12.82 5.69
N PRO A 263 6.62 13.18 6.96
CA PRO A 263 5.48 12.65 7.69
C PRO A 263 4.14 12.88 6.96
N GLY A 264 3.29 11.84 6.90
CA GLY A 264 1.98 11.92 6.26
C GLY A 264 2.02 11.90 4.72
N THR A 265 3.18 11.62 4.12
CA THR A 265 3.28 11.35 2.68
C THR A 265 2.47 10.10 2.34
N PHE A 266 1.64 10.19 1.30
CA PHE A 266 0.90 9.07 0.73
C PHE A 266 1.32 8.86 -0.72
N ILE A 267 1.79 7.67 -1.06
CA ILE A 267 2.16 7.27 -2.41
C ILE A 267 1.16 6.22 -2.90
N ASP A 268 0.41 6.62 -3.92
CA ASP A 268 -0.71 5.81 -4.39
C ASP A 268 -0.26 4.57 -5.14
N TRP A 269 -0.61 3.38 -4.64
CA TRP A 269 -0.23 2.07 -5.20
C TRP A 269 -1.14 1.56 -6.31
N ARG A 270 -2.24 2.27 -6.62
CA ARG A 270 -3.36 1.80 -7.46
C ARG A 270 -3.05 1.91 -8.96
N TYR A 271 -1.96 1.28 -9.38
CA TYR A 271 -1.49 1.24 -10.76
C TYR A 271 -0.75 -0.06 -11.08
N ARG A 272 -0.67 -0.38 -12.36
CA ARG A 272 0.11 -1.49 -12.93
C ARG A 272 1.27 -0.96 -13.75
N ALA A 273 2.23 -1.82 -14.08
CA ALA A 273 3.38 -1.48 -14.93
C ALA A 273 2.93 -0.91 -16.30
N ARG A 274 1.86 -1.48 -16.88
CA ARG A 274 1.28 -1.03 -18.15
C ARG A 274 0.74 0.41 -18.12
N ASP A 275 0.43 0.95 -16.94
CA ASP A 275 -0.16 2.28 -16.80
C ASP A 275 0.92 3.38 -16.87
N ASN A 276 2.21 3.01 -16.85
CA ASN A 276 3.36 3.91 -16.91
C ASN A 276 3.31 5.04 -15.87
N ARG A 277 2.88 4.72 -14.65
CA ARG A 277 2.75 5.68 -13.54
C ARG A 277 3.90 5.64 -12.53
N PHE A 278 4.71 4.58 -12.51
CA PHE A 278 5.76 4.43 -11.50
C PHE A 278 6.71 5.64 -11.46
N GLY A 279 7.18 6.14 -12.60
CA GLY A 279 8.04 7.34 -12.63
C GLY A 279 7.39 8.59 -12.01
N LYS A 280 6.06 8.76 -12.07
CA LYS A 280 5.36 9.86 -11.39
C LYS A 280 5.53 9.74 -9.88
N TYR A 281 5.27 8.56 -9.34
CA TYR A 281 5.32 8.29 -7.89
C TYR A 281 6.74 8.20 -7.36
N ALA A 282 7.69 7.67 -8.14
CA ALA A 282 9.12 7.74 -7.85
C ALA A 282 9.62 9.19 -7.70
N ARG A 283 9.10 10.13 -8.50
CA ARG A 283 9.39 11.56 -8.31
C ARG A 283 8.70 12.14 -7.08
N GLU A 284 7.55 11.61 -6.70
CA GLU A 284 6.81 12.05 -5.51
C GLU A 284 7.53 11.64 -4.22
N ILE A 285 8.00 10.40 -4.15
CA ILE A 285 8.87 9.90 -3.08
C ILE A 285 10.10 10.81 -2.90
N ARG A 286 10.78 11.15 -3.99
CA ARG A 286 11.94 12.05 -3.92
C ARG A 286 11.58 13.49 -3.51
N ARG A 287 10.40 13.97 -3.91
CA ARG A 287 9.91 15.30 -3.50
C ARG A 287 9.59 15.39 -2.02
N SER A 288 9.23 14.29 -1.38
CA SER A 288 9.06 14.20 0.08
C SER A 288 10.36 13.86 0.81
N GLY A 289 11.52 13.99 0.15
CA GLY A 289 12.84 13.74 0.74
C GLY A 289 13.26 12.26 0.78
N GLY A 290 12.40 11.34 0.33
CA GLY A 290 12.65 9.92 0.40
C GLY A 290 13.47 9.34 -0.77
N LEU A 291 13.81 8.07 -0.64
CA LEU A 291 14.48 7.24 -1.64
C LEU A 291 13.54 6.18 -2.19
N VAL A 292 13.69 5.87 -3.47
CA VAL A 292 12.93 4.83 -4.16
C VAL A 292 13.70 3.51 -4.08
N VAL A 293 13.17 2.55 -3.32
CA VAL A 293 13.81 1.24 -3.13
C VAL A 293 12.89 0.13 -3.65
N PRO A 294 13.13 -0.44 -4.84
CA PRO A 294 12.46 -1.66 -5.25
C PRO A 294 12.70 -2.74 -4.19
N ALA A 295 11.60 -3.21 -3.62
CA ALA A 295 11.60 -4.21 -2.55
C ALA A 295 11.59 -5.60 -3.16
N HIS A 296 12.34 -6.52 -2.54
CA HIS A 296 12.42 -7.95 -2.81
C HIS A 296 12.04 -8.34 -4.26
N PRO A 297 12.79 -7.86 -5.29
CA PRO A 297 12.28 -7.77 -6.66
C PRO A 297 11.81 -9.10 -7.27
N HIS A 298 12.39 -10.21 -6.79
CA HIS A 298 12.13 -11.57 -7.24
C HIS A 298 11.35 -12.43 -6.23
N ALA A 299 10.81 -11.83 -5.17
CA ALA A 299 9.99 -12.55 -4.20
C ALA A 299 8.81 -13.26 -4.87
N THR A 300 8.55 -14.47 -4.42
CA THR A 300 7.58 -15.39 -5.05
C THR A 300 6.13 -15.17 -4.60
N CYS A 301 5.88 -14.17 -3.76
CA CYS A 301 4.53 -13.78 -3.39
C CYS A 301 3.77 -13.20 -4.59
N ILE A 302 2.44 -13.37 -4.57
CA ILE A 302 1.56 -12.75 -5.56
C ILE A 302 1.79 -11.23 -5.49
N GLY A 303 1.76 -10.54 -6.63
CA GLY A 303 1.93 -9.08 -6.68
C GLY A 303 3.37 -8.56 -6.49
N CYS A 304 4.26 -9.33 -5.86
CA CYS A 304 5.62 -8.91 -5.50
C CYS A 304 6.59 -8.85 -6.70
N ASN A 305 6.36 -9.67 -7.73
CA ASN A 305 7.23 -9.71 -8.92
C ASN A 305 7.39 -8.33 -9.56
N TRP A 306 8.61 -7.79 -9.50
CA TRP A 306 8.98 -6.44 -9.94
C TRP A 306 8.97 -6.29 -11.46
N LYS A 307 8.16 -5.36 -11.98
CA LYS A 307 8.01 -5.14 -13.43
C LYS A 307 8.28 -3.72 -13.91
N PHE A 308 8.71 -2.83 -13.02
CA PHE A 308 8.91 -1.43 -13.36
C PHE A 308 10.33 -1.11 -13.84
N GLY A 309 11.26 -2.07 -13.71
CA GLY A 309 12.68 -1.87 -14.00
C GLY A 309 13.38 -1.01 -12.95
N PHE A 310 14.71 -0.94 -12.99
CA PHE A 310 15.52 -0.25 -11.97
C PHE A 310 15.89 1.19 -12.34
N GLY A 311 15.42 1.71 -13.48
CA GLY A 311 15.76 3.05 -13.96
C GLY A 311 15.30 4.19 -13.06
N GLU A 312 14.37 3.92 -12.15
CA GLU A 312 13.90 4.85 -11.11
C GLU A 312 14.35 4.45 -9.71
N ALA A 313 15.20 3.44 -9.53
CA ALA A 313 15.71 3.06 -8.22
C ALA A 313 16.80 4.03 -7.74
N ASP A 314 16.79 4.33 -6.45
CA ASP A 314 17.88 5.02 -5.75
C ASP A 314 18.74 4.04 -4.94
N VAL A 315 18.14 2.93 -4.48
CA VAL A 315 18.76 1.76 -3.84
C VAL A 315 17.95 0.53 -4.26
N VAL A 316 18.53 -0.68 -4.23
CA VAL A 316 17.78 -1.94 -4.46
C VAL A 316 17.90 -2.84 -3.24
N GLU A 317 16.78 -3.39 -2.78
CA GLU A 317 16.78 -4.46 -1.79
C GLU A 317 17.17 -5.78 -2.49
N VAL A 318 18.37 -6.27 -2.22
CA VAL A 318 18.90 -7.52 -2.80
C VAL A 318 18.87 -8.69 -1.83
N TRP A 319 18.51 -8.42 -0.58
CA TRP A 319 18.38 -9.42 0.48
C TRP A 319 17.17 -9.06 1.35
N ASN A 320 16.15 -9.90 1.35
CA ASN A 320 14.95 -9.73 2.15
C ASN A 320 14.71 -10.94 3.09
N GLY A 321 14.63 -10.69 4.39
CA GLY A 321 14.39 -11.75 5.38
C GLY A 321 15.50 -12.82 5.39
N PRO A 322 15.17 -14.12 5.56
CA PRO A 322 16.13 -15.20 5.42
C PRO A 322 16.60 -15.34 3.97
N TYR A 323 17.92 -15.25 3.75
CA TYR A 323 18.51 -15.30 2.41
C TYR A 323 18.13 -16.57 1.62
N GLY A 324 17.56 -16.38 0.43
CA GLY A 324 17.02 -17.45 -0.41
C GLY A 324 17.40 -17.34 -1.90
N PRO A 325 16.90 -18.26 -2.74
CA PRO A 325 17.18 -18.26 -4.18
C PRO A 325 16.70 -17.00 -4.93
N ASP A 326 15.64 -16.36 -4.47
CA ASP A 326 15.13 -15.08 -4.99
C ASP A 326 16.08 -13.92 -4.66
N ASP A 327 16.72 -13.93 -3.49
CA ASP A 327 17.77 -12.98 -3.16
C ASP A 327 19.02 -13.18 -4.05
N GLU A 328 19.40 -14.43 -4.35
CA GLU A 328 20.50 -14.70 -5.28
C GLU A 328 20.26 -14.09 -6.67
N VAL A 329 19.02 -14.15 -7.17
CA VAL A 329 18.64 -13.52 -8.45
C VAL A 329 18.67 -12.00 -8.33
N SER A 330 18.16 -11.45 -7.22
CA SER A 330 18.18 -10.01 -6.95
C SER A 330 19.62 -9.46 -6.88
N LEU A 331 20.51 -10.20 -6.22
CA LEU A 331 21.93 -9.88 -6.11
C LEU A 331 22.64 -9.98 -7.46
N ALA A 332 22.33 -11.00 -8.28
CA ALA A 332 22.92 -11.16 -9.61
C ALA A 332 22.49 -10.03 -10.58
N ASP A 333 21.22 -9.62 -10.56
CA ASP A 333 20.74 -8.48 -11.34
C ASP A 333 21.44 -7.18 -10.91
N TRP A 334 21.59 -6.98 -9.60
CA TRP A 334 22.32 -5.84 -9.04
C TRP A 334 23.80 -5.84 -9.43
N ASP A 335 24.49 -6.98 -9.34
CA ASP A 335 25.89 -7.12 -9.78
C ASP A 335 26.03 -6.77 -11.27
N GLY A 336 25.11 -7.23 -12.11
CA GLY A 336 25.05 -6.86 -13.53
C GLY A 336 24.93 -5.35 -13.74
N MET A 337 24.08 -4.67 -12.97
CA MET A 337 23.95 -3.20 -13.01
C MET A 337 25.22 -2.49 -12.52
N LEU A 338 25.87 -3.01 -11.47
CA LEU A 338 27.13 -2.48 -10.98
C LEU A 338 28.23 -2.59 -12.06
N VAL A 339 28.41 -3.77 -12.65
CA VAL A 339 29.38 -3.98 -13.74
C VAL A 339 29.12 -3.04 -14.92
N ALA A 340 27.85 -2.87 -15.32
CA ALA A 340 27.48 -1.94 -16.38
C ALA A 340 27.84 -0.48 -16.04
N SER A 341 27.56 -0.04 -14.81
CA SER A 341 27.91 1.33 -14.37
C SER A 341 29.41 1.61 -14.43
N VAL A 342 30.25 0.65 -14.03
CA VAL A 342 31.71 0.78 -14.08
C VAL A 342 32.21 0.84 -15.53
N ARG A 343 31.68 -0.02 -16.41
CA ARG A 343 32.05 -0.04 -17.84
C ARG A 343 31.70 1.26 -18.56
N GLU A 344 30.60 1.90 -18.17
CA GLU A 344 30.11 3.13 -18.79
C GLU A 344 30.72 4.39 -18.17
N GLY A 345 31.72 4.26 -17.28
CA GLY A 345 32.40 5.39 -16.64
C GLY A 345 31.51 6.15 -15.65
N ARG A 346 30.50 5.48 -15.07
CA ARG A 346 29.58 6.01 -14.05
C ARG A 346 29.89 5.42 -12.67
N ASP A 347 31.18 5.37 -12.34
CA ASP A 347 31.72 4.82 -11.09
C ASP A 347 31.59 5.77 -9.89
N GLY A 348 31.30 7.05 -10.13
CA GLY A 348 31.06 8.06 -9.09
C GLY A 348 29.63 8.12 -8.56
N TRP A 349 29.47 8.34 -7.25
CA TRP A 349 28.21 8.66 -6.58
C TRP A 349 27.71 10.09 -6.86
N GLU A 350 28.56 10.98 -7.39
CA GLU A 350 28.26 12.41 -7.57
C GLU A 350 27.85 12.80 -9.01
N GLY A 351 26.57 13.11 -9.20
CA GLY A 351 26.14 14.50 -9.44
C GLY A 351 26.49 15.22 -10.75
N ARG A 352 27.10 14.62 -11.77
CA ARG A 352 27.21 15.26 -13.10
C ARG A 352 26.79 14.33 -14.24
N GLU A 353 25.58 14.57 -14.73
CA GLU A 353 25.03 14.09 -16.01
C GLU A 353 25.11 12.56 -16.25
N GLY A 354 24.66 11.79 -15.26
CA GLY A 354 24.42 10.35 -15.37
C GLY A 354 24.14 9.73 -14.00
N ARG A 355 23.18 8.80 -13.89
CA ARG A 355 23.00 8.03 -12.63
C ARG A 355 24.23 7.13 -12.44
N GLY A 356 24.94 7.28 -11.32
CA GLY A 356 26.03 6.39 -10.91
C GLY A 356 25.55 4.95 -10.67
N TRP A 357 26.41 4.11 -10.08
CA TRP A 357 25.98 2.80 -9.58
C TRP A 357 24.86 2.95 -8.55
N ILE A 358 23.93 1.99 -8.53
CA ILE A 358 22.80 1.97 -7.58
C ILE A 358 23.23 1.15 -6.35
N PRO A 359 23.13 1.66 -5.12
CA PRO A 359 23.42 0.89 -3.92
C PRO A 359 22.51 -0.31 -3.71
N ALA A 360 23.06 -1.33 -3.05
CA ALA A 360 22.30 -2.47 -2.55
C ALA A 360 22.05 -2.31 -1.05
N MET A 361 20.94 -2.89 -0.58
CA MET A 361 20.64 -3.06 0.84
C MET A 361 19.99 -4.41 1.11
N GLY A 362 19.94 -4.80 2.37
CA GLY A 362 19.12 -5.92 2.83
C GLY A 362 18.38 -5.56 4.11
N ASN A 363 17.19 -6.13 4.28
CA ASN A 363 16.27 -5.81 5.38
C ASN A 363 15.53 -7.07 5.85
N SER A 364 14.87 -6.96 7.01
CA SER A 364 14.24 -8.11 7.65
C SER A 364 12.90 -8.52 7.02
N ASP A 365 12.13 -7.55 6.53
CA ASP A 365 10.71 -7.68 6.24
C ASP A 365 9.94 -8.35 7.39
N ALA A 366 10.27 -7.93 8.61
CA ALA A 366 9.74 -8.55 9.81
C ALA A 366 8.26 -8.23 9.99
N HIS A 367 7.43 -9.27 10.13
CA HIS A 367 6.00 -9.11 10.39
C HIS A 367 5.61 -9.59 11.78
N ARG A 368 6.22 -10.66 12.28
CA ARG A 368 5.83 -11.30 13.56
C ARG A 368 6.95 -12.16 14.12
N HIS A 369 6.78 -12.69 15.33
CA HIS A 369 7.66 -13.77 15.80
C HIS A 369 7.47 -15.03 14.92
N PRO A 370 8.55 -15.74 14.51
CA PRO A 370 9.95 -15.59 14.93
C PRO A 370 10.83 -14.71 14.02
N ASP A 371 10.27 -13.90 13.12
CA ASP A 371 11.04 -13.04 12.20
C ASP A 371 11.96 -12.11 13.02
N PRO A 372 13.27 -12.07 12.70
CA PRO A 372 14.21 -11.17 13.36
C PRO A 372 13.92 -9.72 12.96
N VAL A 373 14.24 -8.77 13.84
CA VAL A 373 14.37 -7.34 13.52
C VAL A 373 15.85 -7.02 13.53
#